data_AF-A0A1I1KWS5-F1
#
_entry.id   AF-A0A1I1KWS5-F1
#
_cell.length_a   1.000
_cell.length_b   1.000
_cell.length_c   1.000
_cell.angle_alpha   90.00
_cell.angle_beta   90.00
_cell.angle_gamma   90.00
#
_symmetry.space_group_name_H-M   'P 1'
#
loop_
_entity.id
_entity.type
_entity.pdbx_description
1 polymer ?
#
loop_
_entity_poly.entity_id
_entity_poly.type
_entity_poly.pdbx_seq_one_letter_code
_entity_poly.pdbx_strand_id
1 'polypeptide(L)'
;MIKFDLTPYQCPQLFVQFKYQLKRVIAKNNQQLTLTGEMTQEDELCHVITFLHLQEVDITDIENYLKLHRFKYQINCYMHNKELLVNLKNH
;
A
#
# COMPACT_ATOMS: atom_id res chain seq x y z
N MET A 1 -7.36 -7.84 2.73
CA MET A 1 -6.06 -7.49 2.09
C MET A 1 -6.35 -6.99 0.68
N ILE A 2 -5.81 -5.84 0.29
CA ILE A 2 -6.03 -5.24 -1.04
C ILE A 2 -4.75 -5.34 -1.86
N LYS A 3 -4.87 -5.70 -3.14
CA LYS A 3 -3.74 -5.75 -4.08
C LYS A 3 -3.86 -4.67 -5.14
N PHE A 4 -2.76 -4.03 -5.47
CA PHE A 4 -2.63 -3.08 -6.57
C PHE A 4 -1.53 -3.53 -7.51
N ASP A 5 -1.87 -3.61 -8.79
CA ASP A 5 -0.92 -3.87 -9.84
C ASP A 5 -0.30 -2.56 -10.31
N LEU A 6 1.02 -2.43 -10.18
CA LEU A 6 1.77 -1.27 -10.65
C LEU A 6 2.50 -1.53 -11.97
N THR A 7 2.41 -2.75 -12.54
CA THR A 7 3.01 -3.11 -13.83
C THR A 7 2.72 -2.13 -14.97
N PRO A 8 1.54 -1.47 -15.08
CA PRO A 8 1.27 -0.60 -16.21
C PRO A 8 1.99 0.75 -16.15
N TYR A 9 2.62 1.07 -15.02
CA TYR A 9 3.20 2.39 -14.76
C TYR A 9 4.73 2.33 -14.71
N GLN A 10 5.37 3.38 -15.20
CA GLN A 10 6.83 3.58 -15.07
C GLN A 10 7.10 4.81 -14.23
N CYS A 11 8.32 4.96 -13.70
CA CYS A 11 8.72 6.19 -13.04
C CYS A 11 8.59 7.40 -13.99
N PRO A 12 8.02 8.54 -13.54
CA PRO A 12 7.58 8.85 -12.16
C PRO A 12 6.13 8.47 -11.84
N GLN A 13 5.33 8.04 -12.83
CA GLN A 13 3.91 7.73 -12.66
C GLN A 13 3.67 6.60 -11.66
N LEU A 14 4.55 5.61 -11.63
CA LEU A 14 4.52 4.49 -10.68
C LEU A 14 4.48 5.00 -9.23
N PHE A 15 5.37 5.92 -8.86
CA PHE A 15 5.43 6.48 -7.51
C PHE A 15 4.18 7.30 -7.16
N VAL A 16 3.63 8.04 -8.14
CA VAL A 16 2.37 8.78 -7.97
C VAL A 16 1.21 7.83 -7.69
N GLN A 17 1.11 6.74 -8.47
CA GLN A 17 0.07 5.73 -8.29
C GLN A 17 0.21 5.04 -6.94
N PHE A 18 1.40 4.59 -6.57
CA PHE A 18 1.69 4.04 -5.25
C PHE A 18 1.18 4.95 -4.13
N LYS A 19 1.55 6.25 -4.13
CA LYS A 19 1.11 7.21 -3.10
C LYS A 19 -0.39 7.41 -3.08
N TYR A 20 -1.02 7.50 -4.25
CA TYR A 20 -2.46 7.68 -4.37
C TYR A 20 -3.22 6.49 -3.78
N GLN A 21 -2.87 5.27 -4.16
CA GLN A 21 -3.51 4.05 -3.66
C GLN A 21 -3.34 3.90 -2.14
N LEU A 22 -2.13 4.13 -1.63
CA LEU A 22 -1.82 4.07 -0.19
C LEU A 22 -2.71 5.05 0.60
N LYS A 23 -2.74 6.33 0.18
CA LYS A 23 -3.56 7.36 0.85
C LYS A 23 -5.05 7.06 0.78
N ARG A 24 -5.53 6.54 -0.35
CA ARG A 24 -6.95 6.21 -0.52
C ARG A 24 -7.40 5.12 0.44
N VAL A 25 -6.61 4.07 0.64
CA VAL A 25 -6.92 3.00 1.59
C VAL A 25 -6.88 3.51 3.03
N ILE A 26 -5.88 4.34 3.39
CA ILE A 26 -5.81 4.96 4.72
C ILE A 26 -7.04 5.84 4.97
N ALA A 27 -7.43 6.68 4.01
CA ALA A 27 -8.61 7.53 4.12
C ALA A 27 -9.89 6.70 4.29
N LYS A 28 -10.06 5.60 3.53
CA LYS A 28 -11.19 4.68 3.69
C LYS A 28 -11.23 4.09 5.10
N ASN A 29 -10.09 3.57 5.60
CA ASN A 29 -10.02 3.00 6.94
C ASN A 29 -10.35 4.05 8.03
N ASN A 30 -9.85 5.28 7.90
CA ASN A 30 -10.12 6.35 8.84
C ASN A 30 -11.61 6.77 8.83
N GLN A 31 -12.24 6.83 7.66
CA GLN A 31 -13.67 7.11 7.55
C GLN A 31 -14.52 6.02 8.23
N GLN A 32 -14.16 4.75 8.05
CA GLN A 32 -14.82 3.61 8.71
C GLN A 32 -14.70 3.68 10.24
N LEU A 33 -13.53 4.07 10.76
CA LEU A 33 -13.32 4.27 12.20
C LEU A 33 -14.16 5.44 12.77
N THR A 34 -14.39 6.50 12.00
CA THR A 34 -15.19 7.66 12.46
C THR A 34 -16.70 7.45 12.41
N LEU A 35 -17.17 6.49 11.59
CA LEU A 35 -18.61 6.27 11.35
C LEU A 35 -19.21 5.13 12.17
N THR A 36 -18.40 4.28 12.80
CA THR A 36 -18.88 3.04 13.43
C THR A 36 -18.69 3.04 14.95
N GLY A 37 -19.73 3.47 15.67
CA GLY A 37 -20.08 2.84 16.96
C GLY A 37 -20.66 1.44 16.76
N GLU A 38 -21.07 1.08 15.53
CA GLU A 38 -21.59 -0.23 15.15
C GLU A 38 -21.13 -0.57 13.72
N MET A 39 -20.49 -1.72 13.53
CA MET A 39 -20.02 -2.20 12.23
C MET A 39 -21.06 -3.13 11.58
N THR A 40 -21.47 -2.84 10.34
CA THR A 40 -22.16 -3.81 9.47
C THR A 40 -21.12 -4.76 8.84
N GLN A 41 -21.45 -6.05 8.77
CA GLN A 41 -20.54 -7.18 8.51
C GLN A 41 -19.81 -7.19 7.16
N GLU A 42 -20.04 -6.23 6.26
CA GLU A 42 -19.55 -6.29 4.88
C GLU A 42 -18.30 -5.43 4.59
N ASP A 43 -17.92 -4.52 5.49
CA ASP A 43 -16.84 -3.55 5.24
C ASP A 43 -15.65 -3.77 6.20
N GLU A 44 -14.88 -4.84 5.94
CA GLU A 44 -13.70 -5.18 6.76
C GLU A 44 -12.55 -4.18 6.50
N LEU A 45 -11.98 -3.63 7.58
CA LEU A 45 -10.83 -2.73 7.53
C LEU A 45 -9.64 -3.40 6.84
N CYS A 46 -9.06 -2.74 5.84
CA CYS A 46 -7.90 -3.29 5.14
C CYS A 46 -6.61 -2.90 5.84
N HIS A 47 -6.03 -3.85 6.55
CA HIS A 47 -4.79 -3.64 7.30
C HIS A 47 -3.50 -3.87 6.51
N VAL A 48 -3.57 -4.55 5.38
CA VAL A 48 -2.40 -4.90 4.56
C VAL A 48 -2.71 -4.60 3.09
N ILE A 49 -1.85 -3.79 2.49
CA ILE A 49 -1.86 -3.48 1.06
C ILE A 49 -0.68 -4.19 0.40
N THR A 50 -0.89 -4.77 -0.78
CA THR A 50 0.18 -5.36 -1.58
C THR A 50 0.30 -4.64 -2.92
N PHE A 51 1.51 -4.25 -3.28
CA PHE A 51 1.85 -3.67 -4.57
C PHE A 51 2.67 -4.68 -5.37
N LEU A 52 2.25 -4.97 -6.60
CA LEU A 52 2.89 -5.94 -7.48
C LEU A 52 3.90 -5.29 -8.43
N HIS A 53 4.93 -6.07 -8.77
CA HIS A 53 5.95 -5.80 -9.79
C HIS A 53 6.72 -4.49 -9.62
N LEU A 54 7.47 -4.41 -8.54
CA LEU A 54 8.43 -3.31 -8.37
C LEU A 54 9.79 -3.71 -8.97
N GLN A 55 10.26 -3.02 -10.00
CA GLN A 55 11.64 -3.19 -10.47
C GLN A 55 12.62 -2.60 -9.44
N GLU A 56 13.89 -3.00 -9.46
CA GLU A 56 14.86 -2.57 -8.42
C GLU A 56 15.00 -1.05 -8.32
N VAL A 57 14.96 -0.37 -9.46
CA VAL A 57 15.07 1.09 -9.54
C VAL A 57 13.84 1.77 -8.92
N ASP A 58 12.65 1.19 -9.10
CA ASP A 58 11.38 1.75 -8.62
C ASP A 58 11.20 1.61 -7.09
N ILE A 59 11.82 0.59 -6.50
CA ILE A 59 11.67 0.29 -5.07
C ILE A 59 12.30 1.36 -4.19
N THR A 60 13.43 1.93 -4.60
CA THR A 60 14.24 2.79 -3.71
C THR A 60 13.45 4.01 -3.23
N ASP A 61 12.75 4.69 -4.12
CA ASP A 61 11.93 5.86 -3.77
C ASP A 61 10.72 5.49 -2.92
N ILE A 62 10.10 4.34 -3.21
CA ILE A 62 8.99 3.81 -2.42
C ILE A 62 9.45 3.46 -1.00
N GLU A 63 10.58 2.77 -0.84
CA GLU A 63 11.15 2.44 0.47
C GLU A 63 11.53 3.70 1.25
N ASN A 64 12.17 4.67 0.61
CA ASN A 64 12.50 5.95 1.24
C ASN A 64 11.24 6.66 1.74
N TYR A 65 10.17 6.68 0.95
CA TYR A 65 8.88 7.22 1.35
C TYR A 65 8.30 6.47 2.56
N LEU A 66 8.29 5.13 2.52
CA LEU A 66 7.74 4.31 3.61
C LEU A 66 8.54 4.48 4.91
N LYS A 67 9.87 4.53 4.84
CA LYS A 67 10.77 4.78 5.98
C LYS A 67 10.52 6.16 6.57
N LEU A 68 10.45 7.20 5.73
CA LEU A 68 10.20 8.57 6.16
C LEU A 68 8.88 8.69 6.94
N HIS A 69 7.84 8.00 6.46
CA HIS A 69 6.52 7.99 7.08
C HIS A 69 6.33 6.89 8.12
N ARG A 70 7.38 6.14 8.48
CA ARG A 70 7.38 5.08 9.51
C ARG A 70 6.36 3.96 9.24
N PHE A 71 6.02 3.69 7.98
CA PHE A 71 5.23 2.53 7.62
C PHE A 71 6.03 1.25 7.84
N LYS A 72 5.38 0.22 8.41
CA LYS A 72 5.93 -1.13 8.42
C LYS A 72 5.66 -1.78 7.07
N TYR A 73 6.68 -2.37 6.45
CA TYR A 73 6.53 -3.04 5.17
C TYR A 73 7.45 -4.26 5.06
N GLN A 74 7.13 -5.13 4.09
CA GLN A 74 7.90 -6.30 3.73
C GLN A 74 7.99 -6.37 2.20
N ILE A 75 9.16 -6.71 1.67
CA ILE A 75 9.35 -6.95 0.23
C ILE A 75 9.58 -8.44 0.05
N ASN A 76 8.75 -9.08 -0.76
CA ASN A 76 8.91 -10.47 -1.17
C ASN A 76 9.48 -10.50 -2.59
N CYS A 77 10.56 -11.23 -2.79
CA CYS A 77 11.20 -11.39 -4.09
C CYS A 77 10.87 -12.78 -4.66
N TYR A 78 10.26 -12.82 -5.84
CA TYR A 78 9.91 -14.05 -6.55
C TYR A 78 10.49 -14.03 -7.96
N MET A 79 11.59 -14.73 -8.22
CA MET A 79 12.25 -14.94 -9.54
C MET A 79 12.50 -13.66 -10.36
N HIS A 80 11.45 -13.00 -10.88
CA HIS A 80 11.48 -11.75 -11.64
C HIS A 80 10.50 -10.66 -11.16
N ASN A 81 9.71 -10.94 -10.12
CA ASN A 81 8.71 -10.03 -9.56
C ASN A 81 9.02 -9.74 -8.10
N LYS A 82 8.92 -8.47 -7.71
CA LYS A 82 8.92 -8.06 -6.30
C LYS A 82 7.53 -7.64 -5.90
N GLU A 83 7.06 -8.14 -4.76
CA GLU A 83 5.81 -7.70 -4.13
C GLU A 83 6.16 -6.90 -2.88
N LEU A 84 5.55 -5.73 -2.73
CA LEU A 84 5.67 -4.91 -1.53
C LEU A 84 4.39 -5.00 -0.73
N LEU A 85 4.50 -5.46 0.51
CA LEU A 85 3.41 -5.51 1.47
C LEU A 85 3.58 -4.36 2.45
N VAL A 86 2.58 -3.48 2.55
CA VAL A 86 2.54 -2.36 3.48
C VAL A 86 1.50 -2.62 4.56
N ASN A 87 1.91 -2.56 5.82
CA ASN A 87 1.06 -2.78 6.98
C ASN A 87 0.57 -1.43 7.55
N LEU A 88 -0.75 -1.28 7.61
CA LEU A 88 -1.44 -0.06 8.06
C LEU A 88 -1.88 -0.10 9.54
N LYS A 89 -1.65 -1.19 10.29
CA LYS A 89 -2.16 -1.32 11.68
C LYS A 89 -1.57 -0.32 12.70
N ASN A 90 -0.56 0.47 12.33
CA ASN A 90 0.17 1.35 13.25
C ASN A 90 0.52 2.73 12.64
N HIS A 91 -0.19 3.19 11.62
CA HIS A 91 0.01 4.50 10.98
C HIS A 91 -1.26 5.34 11.06
#